data_AF-A0ABD2Z1S3-F1
#
_entry.id   AF-A0ABD2Z1S3-F1
#
_cell.length_a   1.000
_cell.length_b   1.000
_cell.length_c   1.000
_cell.angle_alpha   90.00
_cell.angle_beta   90.00
_cell.angle_gamma   90.00
#
_symmetry.space_group_name_H-M   'P 1'
#
loop_
_entity.id
_entity.type
_entity.pdbx_description
1 polymer ?
#
loop_
_entity_poly.entity_id
_entity_poly.type
_entity_poly.pdbx_seq_one_letter_code
_entity_poly.pdbx_strand_id
1 'polypeptide(L)'
;MAMPICSMSCFKLSRKMCKELSNTMASFWWGAKENEQKIHWVSWKKMTRNKASGGLDFKDLYCFNLAMLAKQLWRIITQPNLLRSKVIKARYVKVGSVLEANVPNNAS
;
A
#
# COMPACT_ATOMS: atom_id res chain seq x y z
N MET A 1 10.54 -10.31 7.07
CA MET A 1 9.13 -9.92 6.78
C MET A 1 8.98 -9.69 5.29
N ALA A 2 8.32 -10.59 4.58
CA ALA A 2 7.95 -10.33 3.20
C ALA A 2 6.82 -9.28 3.20
N MET A 3 7.04 -8.13 2.55
CA MET A 3 5.93 -7.19 2.32
C MET A 3 4.89 -7.87 1.44
N PRO A 4 3.60 -7.88 1.80
CA PRO A 4 2.57 -8.53 0.99
C PRO A 4 2.21 -7.63 -0.21
N ILE A 5 3.16 -7.46 -1.13
CA ILE A 5 3.05 -6.62 -2.33
C ILE A 5 1.80 -7.00 -3.14
N CYS A 6 1.53 -8.30 -3.27
CA CYS A 6 0.33 -8.79 -3.93
C CYS A 6 -0.95 -8.27 -3.26
N SER A 7 -1.06 -8.39 -1.94
CA SER A 7 -2.23 -7.90 -1.18
C SER A 7 -2.38 -6.39 -1.27
N MET A 8 -1.28 -5.64 -1.13
CA MET A 8 -1.29 -4.18 -1.23
C MET A 8 -1.53 -3.67 -2.67
N SER A 9 -1.39 -4.52 -3.69
CA SER A 9 -1.71 -4.18 -5.08
C SER A 9 -3.18 -4.40 -5.44
N CYS A 10 -3.93 -5.10 -4.59
CA CYS A 10 -5.33 -5.46 -4.82
C CYS A 10 -6.28 -4.74 -3.85
N PHE A 11 -5.84 -4.46 -2.61
CA PHE A 11 -6.69 -3.93 -1.56
C PHE A 11 -6.17 -2.60 -1.03
N LYS A 12 -7.09 -1.67 -0.73
CA LYS A 12 -6.80 -0.44 0.02
C LYS A 12 -6.72 -0.78 1.49
N LEU A 13 -5.52 -0.72 2.06
CA LEU A 13 -5.30 -0.97 3.47
C LEU A 13 -5.70 0.25 4.29
N SER A 14 -6.28 0.02 5.47
CA SER A 14 -6.56 1.10 6.41
C SER A 14 -5.25 1.71 6.93
N ARG A 15 -5.29 2.99 7.30
CA ARG A 15 -4.13 3.65 7.94
C ARG A 15 -3.70 2.95 9.22
N LYS A 16 -4.66 2.40 9.98
CA LYS A 16 -4.40 1.64 11.21
C LYS A 16 -3.57 0.39 10.92
N MET A 17 -3.97 -0.43 9.94
CA MET A 17 -3.21 -1.62 9.55
C MET A 17 -1.82 -1.27 9.02
N CYS A 18 -1.70 -0.21 8.21
CA CYS A 18 -0.38 0.24 7.74
C CYS A 18 0.54 0.69 8.88
N LYS A 19 -0.04 1.30 9.92
CA LYS A 19 0.69 1.71 11.13
C LYS A 19 1.12 0.50 11.97
N GLU A 20 0.24 -0.48 12.15
CA GLU A 20 0.57 -1.74 12.83
C GLU A 20 1.71 -2.47 12.13
N LEU A 21 1.64 -2.62 10.79
CA LEU A 21 2.71 -3.24 10.02
C LEU A 21 4.02 -2.44 10.11
N SER A 22 3.95 -1.10 10.07
CA SER A 22 5.11 -0.23 10.26
C SER A 22 5.74 -0.42 11.65
N ASN A 23 4.92 -0.58 12.69
CA ASN A 23 5.39 -0.84 14.05
C ASN A 23 6.07 -2.21 14.12
N THR A 24 5.49 -3.26 13.54
CA THR A 24 6.14 -4.59 13.49
C THR A 24 7.48 -4.52 12.76
N MET A 25 7.55 -3.81 11.63
CA MET A 25 8.81 -3.57 10.90
C MET A 25 9.82 -2.81 11.75
N ALA A 26 9.38 -1.80 12.52
CA ALA A 26 10.22 -1.06 13.43
C ALA A 26 10.76 -1.93 14.58
N SER A 27 9.90 -2.73 15.23
CA SER A 27 10.29 -3.66 16.28
C SER A 27 11.32 -4.68 15.76
N PHE A 28 11.11 -5.21 14.56
CA PHE A 28 12.08 -6.09 13.90
C PHE A 28 13.41 -5.38 13.63
N TRP A 29 13.37 -4.17 13.08
CA TRP A 29 14.57 -3.40 12.74
C TRP A 29 15.43 -3.06 13.97
N TRP A 30 14.78 -2.67 15.07
CA TRP A 30 15.45 -2.35 16.32
C TRP A 30 15.69 -3.56 17.21
N GLY A 31 15.30 -4.76 16.77
CA GLY A 31 15.56 -6.03 17.46
C GLY A 31 14.80 -6.19 18.78
N ALA A 32 13.61 -5.61 18.90
CA ALA A 32 12.72 -5.82 20.03
C ALA A 32 12.14 -7.24 19.98
N LYS A 33 12.32 -8.02 21.05
CA LYS A 33 11.71 -9.34 21.24
C LYS A 33 10.48 -9.21 22.15
N GLU A 34 9.66 -10.27 22.23
CA GLU A 34 8.62 -10.34 23.27
C GLU A 34 9.26 -10.07 24.64
N ASN A 35 8.70 -9.11 25.38
CA ASN A 35 9.18 -8.57 26.66
C ASN A 35 10.43 -7.68 26.69
N GLU A 36 11.09 -7.37 25.57
CA GLU A 36 12.21 -6.42 25.52
C GLU A 36 11.90 -5.23 24.61
N GLN A 37 11.61 -4.06 25.21
CA GLN A 37 11.55 -2.82 24.44
C GLN A 37 12.96 -2.24 24.25
N LYS A 38 13.45 -2.27 23.02
CA LYS A 38 14.69 -1.60 22.64
C LYS A 38 14.41 -0.15 22.26
N ILE A 39 15.35 0.73 22.60
CA ILE A 39 15.25 2.17 22.30
C ILE A 39 15.24 2.36 20.79
N HIS A 40 14.19 3.02 20.29
CA HIS A 40 14.12 3.49 18.92
C HIS A 40 14.98 4.77 18.78
N TRP A 41 16.24 4.62 18.40
CA TRP A 41 17.17 5.75 18.23
C TRP A 41 16.71 6.78 17.20
N VAL A 42 15.95 6.33 16.19
CA VAL A 42 15.38 7.18 15.16
C VAL A 42 13.92 6.83 14.97
N SER A 43 13.05 7.85 14.92
CA SER A 43 11.63 7.63 14.67
C SER A 43 11.40 7.01 13.29
N TRP A 44 10.45 6.09 13.20
CA TRP A 44 10.12 5.43 11.93
C TRP A 44 9.76 6.44 10.83
N LYS A 45 9.07 7.54 11.19
CA LYS A 45 8.73 8.63 10.27
C LYS A 45 9.96 9.37 9.71
N LYS A 46 11.08 9.42 10.43
CA LYS A 46 12.33 9.98 9.90
C LYS A 46 13.01 8.98 8.97
N MET A 47 12.96 7.69 9.28
CA MET A 47 13.49 6.63 8.42
C MET A 47 12.78 6.56 7.07
N THR A 48 11.47 6.84 7.01
CA THR A 48 10.70 6.83 5.75
C THR A 48 10.93 8.04 4.83
N ARG A 49 11.71 9.03 5.27
CA ARG A 49 12.08 10.16 4.40
C ARG A 49 13.11 9.73 3.35
N ASN A 50 13.20 10.53 2.30
CA ASN A 50 14.24 10.36 1.29
C ASN A 50 15.64 10.47 1.95
N LYS A 51 16.62 9.68 1.50
CA LYS A 51 18.04 9.85 1.87
C LYS A 51 18.53 11.29 1.75
N ALA A 52 18.17 11.99 0.67
CA ALA A 52 18.53 13.41 0.47
C ALA A 52 17.94 14.34 1.55
N SER A 53 16.85 13.92 2.20
CA SER A 53 16.20 14.64 3.30
C SER A 53 16.54 14.07 4.69
N GLY A 54 17.63 13.30 4.79
CA GLY A 54 18.12 12.73 6.06
C GLY A 54 17.34 11.51 6.57
N GLY A 55 16.65 10.80 5.67
CA GLY A 55 16.01 9.52 5.95
C GLY A 55 16.76 8.32 5.38
N LEU A 56 16.10 7.17 5.31
CA LEU A 56 16.67 5.90 4.83
C LEU A 56 15.92 5.32 3.63
N ASP A 57 15.06 6.12 2.98
CA ASP A 57 14.18 5.68 1.86
C ASP A 57 13.22 4.54 2.22
N PHE A 58 12.91 4.34 3.50
CA PHE A 58 11.90 3.37 3.88
C PHE A 58 10.55 3.81 3.33
N LYS A 59 9.75 2.86 2.83
CA LYS A 59 8.46 3.21 2.25
C LYS A 59 7.45 3.47 3.35
N ASP A 60 6.79 4.63 3.30
CA ASP A 60 5.51 4.79 3.98
C ASP A 60 4.51 3.80 3.36
N LEU A 61 4.08 2.82 4.14
CA LEU A 61 3.26 1.71 3.66
C LEU A 61 1.90 2.16 3.15
N TYR A 62 1.32 3.22 3.71
CA TYR A 62 0.04 3.75 3.27
C TYR A 62 0.19 4.44 1.92
N CYS A 63 1.19 5.31 1.78
CA CYS A 63 1.50 5.96 0.51
C CYS A 63 1.90 4.93 -0.57
N PHE A 64 2.65 3.90 -0.19
CA PHE A 64 3.05 2.83 -1.09
C PHE A 64 1.86 1.99 -1.56
N ASN A 65 0.91 1.66 -0.67
CA ASN A 65 -0.34 0.99 -1.02
C ASN A 65 -1.14 1.79 -2.05
N LEU A 66 -1.34 3.08 -1.80
CA LEU A 66 -2.04 3.97 -2.72
C LEU A 66 -1.33 4.05 -4.08
N ALA A 67 -0.01 4.17 -4.09
CA ALA A 67 0.77 4.20 -5.32
C ALA A 67 0.65 2.90 -6.11
N MET A 68 0.63 1.74 -5.46
CA MET A 68 0.43 0.45 -6.13
C MET A 68 -0.97 0.31 -6.72
N LEU A 69 -2.00 0.75 -6.00
CA LEU A 69 -3.37 0.77 -6.50
C LEU A 69 -3.50 1.72 -7.70
N ALA A 70 -2.91 2.91 -7.62
CA ALA A 70 -2.88 3.87 -8.72
C ALA A 70 -2.15 3.31 -9.95
N LYS A 71 -1.00 2.64 -9.74
CA LYS A 71 -0.28 1.93 -10.82
C LYS A 71 -1.16 0.84 -11.46
N GLN A 72 -1.95 0.14 -10.65
CA GLN A 72 -2.84 -0.89 -11.16
C GLN A 72 -4.02 -0.29 -11.94
N LEU A 73 -4.61 0.80 -11.45
CA LEU A 73 -5.64 1.55 -12.17
C LEU A 73 -5.10 2.09 -13.49
N TRP A 74 -3.90 2.67 -13.50
CA TRP A 74 -3.23 3.15 -14.70
C TRP A 74 -3.10 2.05 -15.76
N ARG A 75 -2.67 0.85 -15.36
CA ARG A 75 -2.60 -0.31 -16.28
C ARG A 75 -3.94 -0.70 -16.87
N ILE A 76 -5.03 -0.60 -16.11
CA ILE A 76 -6.37 -0.91 -16.62
C ILE A 76 -6.76 0.09 -17.72
N ILE A 77 -6.39 1.37 -17.54
CA ILE A 77 -6.68 2.44 -18.49
C ILE A 77 -5.79 2.31 -19.74
N THR A 78 -4.48 2.13 -19.59
CA THR A 78 -3.53 2.12 -20.72
C THR A 78 -3.49 0.79 -21.46
N GLN A 79 -3.83 -0.32 -20.79
CA GLN A 79 -3.76 -1.68 -21.37
C GLN A 79 -5.10 -2.42 -21.16
N PRO A 80 -6.17 -2.00 -21.86
CA PRO A 80 -7.52 -2.54 -21.67
C PRO A 80 -7.65 -4.01 -22.12
N ASN A 81 -6.76 -4.47 -23.00
CA ASN A 81 -6.83 -5.81 -23.59
C ASN A 81 -6.25 -6.92 -22.71
N LEU A 82 -5.55 -6.58 -21.62
CA LEU A 82 -5.06 -7.58 -20.67
C LEU A 82 -6.22 -8.31 -20.00
N LEU A 83 -6.05 -9.61 -19.73
CA LEU A 83 -7.06 -10.42 -19.03
C LEU A 83 -7.49 -9.77 -17.71
N ARG A 84 -6.53 -9.28 -16.92
CA ARG A 84 -6.81 -8.58 -15.65
C ARG A 84 -7.66 -7.33 -15.85
N SER A 85 -7.37 -6.53 -16.88
CA SER A 85 -8.14 -5.31 -17.20
C SER A 85 -9.56 -5.66 -17.62
N LYS A 86 -9.73 -6.69 -18.46
CA LYS A 86 -11.06 -7.19 -18.88
C LYS A 86 -11.87 -7.71 -17.71
N VAL A 87 -11.28 -8.54 -16.85
CA VAL A 87 -11.94 -9.12 -15.66
C VAL A 87 -12.36 -8.04 -14.67
N ILE A 88 -11.48 -7.08 -14.36
CA ILE A 88 -11.81 -5.98 -13.43
C ILE A 88 -12.90 -5.09 -14.03
N LYS A 89 -12.79 -4.73 -15.31
CA LYS A 89 -13.81 -3.92 -15.98
C LYS A 89 -15.17 -4.63 -15.97
N ALA A 90 -15.24 -5.90 -16.37
CA ALA A 90 -16.48 -6.67 -16.39
C ALA A 90 -17.11 -6.82 -14.99
N ARG A 91 -16.29 -6.95 -13.94
CA ARG A 91 -16.79 -7.14 -12.57
C ARG A 91 -17.25 -5.85 -11.89
N TYR A 92 -16.54 -4.74 -12.10
CA TYR A 92 -16.72 -3.51 -11.31
C TYR A 92 -17.21 -2.31 -12.12
N VAL A 93 -17.07 -2.32 -13.45
CA VAL A 93 -17.43 -1.19 -14.32
C VAL A 93 -18.55 -1.64 -15.26
N LYS A 94 -19.80 -1.44 -14.83
CA LYS A 94 -20.98 -1.86 -15.59
C LYS A 94 -21.20 -1.02 -16.85
N VAL A 95 -20.95 0.28 -16.76
CA VAL A 95 -21.16 1.25 -17.85
C VAL A 95 -20.04 2.30 -17.80
N GLY A 96 -19.53 2.70 -18.96
CA GLY A 96 -18.55 3.79 -19.09
C GLY A 96 -17.09 3.38 -18.85
N SER A 97 -16.26 4.39 -18.55
CA SER A 97 -14.85 4.21 -18.20
C SER A 97 -14.67 3.96 -16.70
N VAL A 98 -13.50 3.44 -16.30
CA VAL A 98 -13.21 3.16 -14.87
C VAL A 98 -13.22 4.44 -14.02
N LEU A 99 -12.94 5.59 -14.62
CA LEU A 99 -12.89 6.89 -13.95
C LEU A 99 -14.29 7.45 -13.67
N GLU A 100 -15.29 7.02 -14.43
CA GLU A 100 -16.69 7.45 -14.33
C GLU A 100 -17.55 6.46 -13.55
N ALA A 101 -16.95 5.36 -13.08
CA ALA A 101 -17.68 4.30 -12.39
C ALA A 101 -18.18 4.78 -11.01
N ASN A 102 -19.49 4.70 -10.78
CA ASN A 102 -20.07 4.99 -9.48
C ASN A 102 -19.76 3.89 -8.47
N VAL A 103 -19.28 4.28 -7.29
CA VAL A 103 -19.01 3.36 -6.18
C VAL A 103 -20.34 2.98 -5.53
N PRO A 104 -20.73 1.70 -5.50
CA PRO A 104 -21.97 1.29 -4.84
C PRO A 104 -21.84 1.44 -3.31
N ASN A 105 -22.97 1.71 -2.64
CA ASN A 105 -22.99 1.99 -1.19
C ASN A 105 -22.51 0.82 -0.32
N ASN A 106 -22.41 -0.40 -0.86
CA ASN A 106 -21.91 -1.59 -0.19
C ASN A 106 -20.47 -1.97 -0.62
N ALA A 107 -19.76 -1.08 -1.31
CA ALA A 107 -18.37 -1.30 -1.67
C ALA A 107 -17.50 -1.41 -0.39
N SER A 108 -16.75 -2.52 -0.30
CA SER A 108 -15.79 -2.78 0.79
C SER A 108 -14.38 -2.34 0.42
#